data_AF-A0A963NVZ4-F1
#
_entry.id   AF-A0A963NVZ4-F1
#
_cell.length_a   1.000
_cell.length_b   1.000
_cell.length_c   1.000
_cell.angle_alpha   90.00
_cell.angle_beta   90.00
_cell.angle_gamma   90.00
#
_symmetry.space_group_name_H-M   'P 1'
#
loop_
_entity.id
_entity.type
_entity.pdbx_description
1 polymer ?
#
loop_
_entity_poly.entity_id
_entity_poly.type
_entity_poly.pdbx_seq_one_letter_code
_entity_poly.pdbx_strand_id
1 'polypeptide(L)'
;MATDDMEIIHSPLEQTYSAEGHTLCIQIYRSADSLWILEVEDERGTSTVWDDQFETDQAALEAALSEIEAEGIHSFLTDAPKAAQPPTGTHDLFEPLSDEELDELDQFLLYEVDTEEGMTLDTLDGFLHAIAIGPEFIHPHQWLPKVWGTADGETPAMPSVEVFNRVLQLLMRHYNGIVSGYAAQPPELCPVWGVRTTDSGEFDDAEMWAYGFSEGVRLNPSAWQALLHDPEGQRWYRPIGLLGEDAFSTDQDALTETPAQRAALAAEIESSLLRIHAFWLPVRQAINERQRAQRMSTKVGRNEPCPCGSGKKFKKCCGGPLALH
;
A
#
# COMPACT_ATOMS: atom_id res chain seq x y z
N MET A 1 -7.54 21.81 -12.01
CA MET A 1 -6.89 21.34 -13.24
C MET A 1 -7.47 19.97 -13.52
N ALA A 2 -7.78 19.66 -14.78
CA ALA A 2 -8.35 18.37 -15.15
C ALA A 2 -7.37 17.27 -14.73
N THR A 3 -7.87 16.27 -13.99
CA THR A 3 -7.17 15.03 -13.71
C THR A 3 -6.87 14.39 -15.05
N ASP A 4 -5.59 14.36 -15.42
CA ASP A 4 -5.16 13.47 -16.50
C ASP A 4 -5.15 12.07 -15.89
N ASP A 5 -6.34 11.44 -15.88
CA ASP A 5 -6.51 10.07 -15.43
C ASP A 5 -5.64 9.20 -16.35
N MET A 6 -4.42 8.90 -15.92
CA MET A 6 -3.58 7.92 -16.60
C MET A 6 -4.32 6.60 -16.64
N GLU A 7 -4.64 6.15 -17.86
CA GLU A 7 -5.48 4.98 -18.09
C GLU A 7 -4.76 3.71 -17.63
N ILE A 8 -5.19 3.17 -16.49
CA ILE A 8 -4.74 1.84 -16.02
C ILE A 8 -5.32 0.79 -16.94
N ILE A 9 -4.44 -0.03 -17.52
CA ILE A 9 -4.84 -1.13 -18.37
C ILE A 9 -4.89 -2.38 -17.51
N HIS A 10 -6.11 -2.86 -17.23
CA HIS A 10 -6.35 -4.13 -16.56
C HIS A 10 -6.27 -5.30 -17.55
N SER A 11 -5.61 -6.37 -17.13
CA SER A 11 -5.51 -7.58 -17.95
C SER A 11 -6.86 -8.29 -18.02
N PRO A 12 -7.22 -8.87 -19.18
CA PRO A 12 -8.34 -9.80 -19.25
C PRO A 12 -8.12 -11.11 -18.48
N LEU A 13 -6.89 -11.37 -18.02
CA LEU A 13 -6.49 -12.56 -17.27
C LEU A 13 -6.67 -12.43 -15.75
N GLU A 14 -7.05 -11.25 -15.25
CA GLU A 14 -7.47 -11.06 -13.86
C GLU A 14 -8.56 -12.07 -13.49
N GLN A 15 -8.38 -12.75 -12.38
CA GLN A 15 -9.29 -13.82 -11.98
C GLN A 15 -9.34 -14.03 -10.47
N THR A 16 -10.41 -14.68 -10.05
CA THR A 16 -10.56 -15.17 -8.69
C THR A 16 -10.07 -16.61 -8.61
N TYR A 17 -9.19 -16.89 -7.65
CA TYR A 17 -8.76 -18.24 -7.32
C TYR A 17 -9.42 -18.68 -6.02
N SER A 18 -9.88 -19.93 -5.92
CA SER A 18 -10.49 -20.45 -4.68
C SER A 18 -10.08 -21.89 -4.45
N ALA A 19 -9.51 -22.14 -3.28
CA ALA A 19 -9.10 -23.45 -2.80
C ALA A 19 -9.25 -23.48 -1.27
N GLU A 20 -9.45 -24.67 -0.71
CA GLU A 20 -9.42 -24.90 0.75
C GLU A 20 -10.37 -24.01 1.58
N GLY A 21 -11.44 -23.49 0.97
CA GLY A 21 -12.42 -22.62 1.62
C GLY A 21 -12.08 -21.13 1.59
N HIS A 22 -10.91 -20.76 1.05
CA HIS A 22 -10.45 -19.39 0.90
C HIS A 22 -10.56 -18.90 -0.56
N THR A 23 -10.55 -17.58 -0.74
CA THR A 23 -10.65 -16.95 -2.04
C THR A 23 -9.65 -15.81 -2.15
N LEU A 24 -8.86 -15.80 -3.23
CA LEU A 24 -7.93 -14.75 -3.59
C LEU A 24 -8.40 -14.04 -4.87
N CYS A 25 -8.17 -12.74 -4.98
CA CYS A 25 -8.33 -11.98 -6.23
C CYS A 25 -6.95 -11.70 -6.84
N ILE A 26 -6.67 -12.30 -7.99
CA ILE A 26 -5.46 -12.06 -8.77
C ILE A 26 -5.73 -10.89 -9.71
N GLN A 27 -5.05 -9.77 -9.47
CA GLN A 27 -5.09 -8.55 -10.25
C GLN A 27 -3.78 -8.39 -11.05
N ILE A 28 -3.89 -7.99 -12.31
CA ILE A 28 -2.77 -7.87 -13.22
C ILE A 28 -3.01 -6.63 -14.06
N TYR A 29 -2.19 -5.60 -13.83
CA TYR A 29 -2.42 -4.28 -14.42
C TYR A 29 -1.11 -3.61 -14.81
N ARG A 30 -1.20 -2.53 -15.57
CA ARG A 30 -0.07 -1.64 -15.87
C ARG A 30 -0.54 -0.23 -16.23
N SER A 31 0.39 0.71 -16.17
CA SER A 31 0.23 2.01 -16.82
C SER A 31 0.57 1.93 -18.32
N ALA A 32 0.25 2.99 -19.08
CA ALA A 32 0.68 3.08 -20.47
C ALA A 32 2.22 3.00 -20.55
N ASP A 33 2.73 2.14 -21.43
CA ASP A 33 4.15 1.92 -21.70
C ASP A 33 5.00 1.32 -20.55
N SER A 34 4.38 0.69 -19.54
CA SER A 34 5.09 -0.08 -18.50
C SER A 34 4.91 -1.61 -18.61
N LEU A 35 5.69 -2.35 -17.82
CA LEU A 35 5.53 -3.79 -17.62
C LEU A 35 4.33 -4.07 -16.70
N TRP A 36 3.84 -5.31 -16.71
CA TRP A 36 2.71 -5.74 -15.90
C TRP A 36 3.10 -5.94 -14.45
N ILE A 37 2.26 -5.46 -13.54
CA ILE A 37 2.36 -5.66 -12.11
C ILE A 37 1.34 -6.72 -11.73
N LEU A 38 1.74 -7.64 -10.86
CA LEU A 38 0.89 -8.68 -10.28
C LEU A 38 0.56 -8.32 -8.83
N GLU A 39 -0.72 -8.37 -8.49
CA GLU A 39 -1.22 -8.21 -7.13
C GLU A 39 -2.17 -9.37 -6.82
N VAL A 40 -2.08 -9.93 -5.60
CA VAL A 40 -3.01 -10.91 -5.08
C VAL A 40 -3.58 -10.40 -3.76
N GLU A 41 -4.90 -10.24 -3.76
CA GLU A 41 -5.67 -9.73 -2.63
C GLU A 41 -6.42 -10.87 -1.93
N ASP A 42 -6.30 -10.95 -0.61
CA ASP A 42 -7.01 -11.96 0.20
C ASP A 42 -8.46 -11.57 0.52
N GLU A 43 -9.19 -12.42 1.24
CA GLU A 43 -10.60 -12.17 1.56
C GLU A 43 -10.84 -11.04 2.58
N ARG A 44 -9.80 -10.60 3.28
CA ARG A 44 -9.81 -9.43 4.17
C ARG A 44 -9.37 -8.17 3.42
N GLY A 45 -9.00 -8.32 2.15
CA GLY A 45 -8.35 -7.38 1.25
C GLY A 45 -7.05 -6.81 1.78
N THR A 46 -6.28 -7.70 2.38
CA THR A 46 -4.83 -7.58 2.46
C THR A 46 -4.27 -7.89 1.08
N SER A 47 -3.60 -6.92 0.48
CA SER A 47 -2.97 -7.07 -0.83
C SER A 47 -1.51 -7.50 -0.68
N THR A 48 -1.11 -8.49 -1.47
CA THR A 48 0.28 -8.84 -1.74
C THR A 48 0.61 -8.38 -3.14
N VAL A 49 1.61 -7.54 -3.30
CA VAL A 49 2.07 -7.09 -4.63
C VAL A 49 3.43 -7.71 -4.92
N TRP A 50 3.61 -8.27 -6.11
CA TRP A 50 4.89 -8.84 -6.52
C TRP A 50 5.89 -7.74 -6.83
N ASP A 51 7.13 -7.99 -6.44
CA ASP A 51 8.27 -7.11 -6.71
C ASP A 51 8.66 -7.12 -8.19
N ASP A 52 8.59 -8.31 -8.82
CA ASP A 52 8.91 -8.49 -10.22
C ASP A 52 7.80 -7.91 -11.10
N GLN A 53 8.20 -7.16 -12.13
CA GLN A 53 7.30 -6.78 -13.22
C GLN A 53 7.44 -7.76 -14.39
N PHE A 54 6.34 -7.96 -15.10
CA PHE A 54 6.23 -8.98 -16.13
C PHE A 54 6.09 -8.37 -17.52
N GLU A 55 6.83 -8.90 -18.50
CA GLU A 55 6.68 -8.48 -19.91
C GLU A 55 5.27 -8.75 -20.47
N THR A 56 4.59 -9.76 -19.93
CA THR A 56 3.25 -10.16 -20.34
C THR A 56 2.37 -10.41 -19.13
N ASP A 57 1.07 -10.13 -19.26
CA ASP A 57 0.06 -10.46 -18.26
C ASP A 57 -0.06 -11.98 -18.03
N GLN A 58 0.23 -12.78 -19.06
CA GLN A 58 0.30 -14.24 -18.92
C GLN A 58 1.43 -14.68 -17.97
N ALA A 59 2.61 -14.07 -18.08
CA ALA A 59 3.73 -14.37 -17.19
C ALA A 59 3.42 -13.96 -15.74
N ALA A 60 2.74 -12.82 -15.54
CA ALA A 60 2.22 -12.42 -14.24
C ALA A 60 1.24 -13.47 -13.70
N LEU A 61 0.27 -13.92 -14.49
CA LEU A 61 -0.68 -14.93 -14.02
C LEU A 61 -0.02 -16.25 -13.65
N GLU A 62 0.95 -16.71 -14.46
CA GLU A 62 1.69 -17.94 -14.21
C GLU A 62 2.51 -17.85 -12.93
N ALA A 63 3.11 -16.70 -12.64
CA ALA A 63 3.83 -16.46 -11.38
C ALA A 63 2.89 -16.61 -10.17
N ALA A 64 1.71 -15.96 -10.21
CA ALA A 64 0.72 -16.08 -9.13
C ALA A 64 0.30 -17.54 -8.88
N LEU A 65 -0.02 -18.26 -9.96
CA LEU A 65 -0.49 -19.65 -9.86
C LEU A 65 0.62 -20.61 -9.43
N SER A 66 1.86 -20.40 -9.89
CA SER A 66 3.02 -21.20 -9.48
C SER A 66 3.30 -21.04 -7.99
N GLU A 67 3.19 -19.82 -7.46
CA GLU A 67 3.39 -19.56 -6.03
C GLU A 67 2.30 -20.21 -5.18
N ILE A 68 1.03 -20.10 -5.60
CA ILE A 68 -0.09 -20.79 -4.95
C ILE A 68 0.08 -22.31 -4.99
N GLU A 69 0.65 -22.88 -6.06
CA GLU A 69 0.94 -24.31 -6.16
C GLU A 69 2.10 -24.74 -5.24
N ALA A 70 3.13 -23.89 -5.13
CA ALA A 70 4.33 -24.18 -4.33
C ALA A 70 4.07 -24.03 -2.82
N GLU A 71 3.52 -22.89 -2.40
CA GLU A 71 3.38 -22.52 -0.98
C GLU A 71 1.96 -22.69 -0.43
N GLY A 72 1.00 -22.96 -1.32
CA GLY A 72 -0.42 -23.13 -0.96
C GLY A 72 -1.16 -21.80 -0.83
N ILE A 73 -2.49 -21.85 -0.87
CA ILE A 73 -3.33 -20.65 -0.79
C ILE A 73 -3.15 -19.88 0.52
N HIS A 74 -2.73 -20.57 1.58
CA HIS A 74 -2.55 -20.02 2.92
C HIS A 74 -1.40 -19.01 3.02
N SER A 75 -0.38 -19.06 2.14
CA SER A 75 0.72 -18.09 2.17
C SER A 75 0.26 -16.64 1.95
N PHE A 76 -0.89 -16.46 1.29
CA PHE A 76 -1.48 -15.16 0.99
C PHE A 76 -2.53 -14.71 2.02
N LEU A 77 -2.82 -15.50 3.05
CA LEU A 77 -3.91 -15.20 3.99
C LEU A 77 -3.38 -14.53 5.26
N THR A 78 -4.03 -13.43 5.64
CA THR A 78 -3.72 -12.65 6.85
C THR A 78 -3.68 -13.47 8.15
N ASP A 79 -4.44 -14.58 8.25
CA ASP A 79 -4.54 -15.41 9.48
C ASP A 79 -3.79 -16.75 9.40
N ALA A 80 -3.06 -17.02 8.31
CA ALA A 80 -2.31 -18.26 8.22
C ALA A 80 -1.01 -18.16 9.03
N PRO A 81 -0.69 -19.16 9.89
CA PRO A 81 0.66 -19.24 10.44
C PRO A 81 1.64 -19.44 9.29
N LYS A 82 2.51 -18.45 9.02
CA LYS A 82 3.67 -18.61 8.14
C LYS A 82 4.49 -19.78 8.69
N ALA A 83 4.39 -20.94 8.06
CA ALA A 83 5.23 -22.08 8.41
C ALA A 83 6.69 -21.66 8.18
N ALA A 84 7.60 -22.01 9.09
CA ALA A 84 9.02 -21.79 8.89
C ALA A 84 9.48 -22.59 7.66
N GLN A 85 9.55 -21.92 6.51
CA GLN A 85 10.02 -22.50 5.26
C GLN A 85 11.56 -22.56 5.27
N PRO A 86 12.16 -23.61 4.69
CA PRO A 86 13.60 -23.63 4.44
C PRO A 86 13.95 -22.58 3.38
N PRO A 87 15.13 -21.93 3.47
CA PRO A 87 15.51 -20.87 2.54
C PRO A 87 15.66 -21.44 1.12
N THR A 88 14.67 -21.20 0.27
CA THR A 88 14.80 -21.29 -1.18
C THR A 88 15.52 -20.03 -1.64
N GLY A 89 16.63 -20.18 -2.37
CA GLY A 89 17.52 -19.08 -2.80
C GLY A 89 16.93 -18.13 -3.86
N THR A 90 15.66 -17.81 -3.73
CA THR A 90 14.87 -16.81 -4.47
C THR A 90 14.28 -15.90 -3.40
N HIS A 91 14.57 -14.60 -3.43
CA HIS A 91 14.15 -13.63 -2.42
C HIS A 91 12.66 -13.81 -2.09
N ASP A 92 12.37 -14.21 -0.85
CA ASP A 92 11.00 -14.39 -0.38
C ASP A 92 10.32 -13.01 -0.34
N LEU A 93 9.26 -12.85 -1.14
CA LEU A 93 8.44 -11.63 -1.24
C LEU A 93 7.90 -11.17 0.13
N PHE A 94 7.86 -12.10 1.09
CA PHE A 94 7.28 -11.92 2.41
C PHE A 94 8.31 -11.86 3.54
N GLU A 95 9.60 -12.02 3.23
CA GLU A 95 10.69 -11.85 4.19
C GLU A 95 10.95 -10.36 4.36
N PRO A 96 10.86 -9.81 5.61
CA PRO A 96 11.23 -8.44 5.89
C PRO A 96 12.63 -8.11 5.36
N LEU A 97 12.83 -6.85 4.95
CA LEU A 97 14.16 -6.42 4.54
C LEU A 97 15.16 -6.64 5.67
N SER A 98 16.34 -7.13 5.33
CA SER A 98 17.47 -7.14 6.25
C SER A 98 18.02 -5.73 6.48
N ASP A 99 18.79 -5.52 7.56
CA ASP A 99 19.46 -4.24 7.82
C ASP A 99 20.32 -3.78 6.63
N GLU A 100 21.02 -4.72 5.96
CA GLU A 100 21.82 -4.41 4.76
C GLU A 100 20.97 -3.93 3.57
N GLU A 101 19.77 -4.49 3.41
CA GLU A 101 18.83 -4.10 2.36
C GLU A 101 18.11 -2.78 2.67
N LEU A 102 17.86 -2.50 3.96
CA LEU A 102 17.36 -1.19 4.40
C LEU A 102 18.42 -0.11 4.18
N ASP A 103 19.69 -0.39 4.50
CA ASP A 103 20.82 0.51 4.21
C ASP A 103 20.98 0.74 2.69
N GLU A 104 20.78 -0.30 1.86
CA GLU A 104 20.77 -0.18 0.40
C GLU A 104 19.65 0.76 -0.08
N LEU A 105 18.44 0.60 0.46
CA LEU A 105 17.30 1.45 0.12
C LEU A 105 17.51 2.90 0.59
N ASP A 106 18.00 3.11 1.81
CA ASP A 106 18.31 4.44 2.34
C ASP A 106 19.36 5.16 1.49
N GLN A 107 20.45 4.46 1.17
CA GLN A 107 21.51 5.01 0.32
C GLN A 107 20.98 5.40 -1.06
N PHE A 108 20.10 4.58 -1.64
CA PHE A 108 19.49 4.88 -2.92
C PHE A 108 18.61 6.15 -2.84
N LEU A 109 17.69 6.20 -1.87
CA LEU A 109 16.78 7.34 -1.69
C LEU A 109 17.54 8.65 -1.46
N LEU A 110 18.67 8.58 -0.75
CA LEU A 110 19.46 9.76 -0.41
C LEU A 110 20.34 10.29 -1.54
N TYR A 111 20.86 9.42 -2.42
CA TYR A 111 21.92 9.80 -3.37
C TYR A 111 21.58 9.63 -4.85
N GLU A 112 20.65 8.74 -5.19
CA GLU A 112 20.37 8.38 -6.59
C GLU A 112 19.06 8.99 -7.09
N VAL A 113 18.16 9.41 -6.20
CA VAL A 113 16.95 10.18 -6.56
C VAL A 113 17.33 11.65 -6.71
N ASP A 114 17.50 12.10 -7.94
CA ASP A 114 17.87 13.50 -8.27
C ASP A 114 16.65 14.44 -8.25
N THR A 115 15.92 14.47 -7.13
CA THR A 115 14.81 15.40 -6.90
C THR A 115 14.92 16.00 -5.50
N GLU A 116 14.59 17.29 -5.36
CA GLU A 116 14.56 17.95 -4.05
C GLU A 116 13.36 17.52 -3.18
N GLU A 117 12.37 16.87 -3.79
CA GLU A 117 11.12 16.44 -3.15
C GLU A 117 11.06 14.93 -2.89
N GLY A 118 12.15 14.19 -3.16
CA GLY A 118 12.25 12.76 -2.88
C GLY A 118 12.19 12.44 -1.38
N MET A 119 11.58 11.30 -1.05
CA MET A 119 11.47 10.85 0.35
C MET A 119 12.77 10.22 0.85
N THR A 120 13.16 10.55 2.07
CA THR A 120 14.15 9.78 2.85
C THR A 120 13.55 8.46 3.35
N LEU A 121 14.37 7.51 3.83
CA LEU A 121 13.87 6.21 4.28
C LEU A 121 12.82 6.31 5.39
N ASP A 122 13.04 7.17 6.38
CA ASP A 122 12.10 7.41 7.49
C ASP A 122 10.78 8.06 7.00
N THR A 123 10.87 9.00 6.06
CA THR A 123 9.69 9.58 5.39
C THR A 123 8.91 8.53 4.62
N LEU A 124 9.61 7.70 3.82
CA LEU A 124 9.01 6.60 3.08
C LEU A 124 8.32 5.62 4.03
N ASP A 125 8.98 5.24 5.12
CA ASP A 125 8.42 4.28 6.08
C ASP A 125 7.10 4.77 6.67
N GLY A 126 7.05 6.03 7.15
CA GLY A 126 5.81 6.62 7.66
C GLY A 126 4.72 6.73 6.61
N PHE A 127 5.09 7.10 5.38
CA PHE A 127 4.18 7.17 4.24
C PHE A 127 3.56 5.81 3.91
N LEU A 128 4.36 4.75 3.86
CA LEU A 128 3.90 3.39 3.63
C LEU A 128 3.05 2.86 4.79
N HIS A 129 3.35 3.21 6.04
CA HIS A 129 2.50 2.88 7.18
C HIS A 129 1.10 3.48 7.03
N ALA A 130 0.97 4.75 6.62
CA ALA A 130 -0.33 5.38 6.38
C ALA A 130 -1.12 4.68 5.27
N ILE A 131 -0.46 4.32 4.16
CA ILE A 131 -1.09 3.57 3.07
C ILE A 131 -1.53 2.17 3.54
N ALA A 132 -0.66 1.47 4.27
CA ALA A 132 -0.90 0.12 4.74
C ALA A 132 -2.12 0.03 5.67
N ILE A 133 -2.35 1.02 6.53
CA ILE A 133 -3.44 0.98 7.53
C ILE A 133 -4.64 1.88 7.23
N GLY A 134 -4.57 2.69 6.17
CA GLY A 134 -5.57 3.69 5.82
C GLY A 134 -6.96 3.11 5.50
N PRO A 135 -7.95 3.94 5.19
CA PRO A 135 -9.34 3.53 4.99
C PRO A 135 -9.57 2.59 3.80
N GLU A 136 -8.74 2.68 2.76
CA GLU A 136 -8.87 1.93 1.51
C GLU A 136 -7.50 1.52 0.98
N PHE A 137 -7.50 0.55 0.06
CA PHE A 137 -6.31 0.20 -0.70
C PHE A 137 -5.99 1.30 -1.71
N ILE A 138 -4.76 1.78 -1.67
CA ILE A 138 -4.23 2.75 -2.63
C ILE A 138 -3.23 2.01 -3.50
N HIS A 139 -3.50 2.00 -4.80
CA HIS A 139 -2.73 1.21 -5.72
C HIS A 139 -1.34 1.84 -5.97
N PRO A 140 -0.25 1.04 -6.10
CA PRO A 140 1.12 1.54 -6.24
C PRO A 140 1.33 2.72 -7.19
N HIS A 141 0.73 2.70 -8.39
CA HIS A 141 0.86 3.80 -9.35
C HIS A 141 0.43 5.18 -8.82
N GLN A 142 -0.43 5.23 -7.79
CA GLN A 142 -0.95 6.48 -7.22
C GLN A 142 0.01 7.09 -6.20
N TRP A 143 0.77 6.26 -5.50
CA TRP A 143 1.64 6.70 -4.41
C TRP A 143 3.13 6.60 -4.73
N LEU A 144 3.53 5.72 -5.66
CA LEU A 144 4.93 5.53 -6.06
C LEU A 144 5.57 6.80 -6.62
N PRO A 145 4.91 7.62 -7.47
CA PRO A 145 5.49 8.90 -7.92
C PRO A 145 5.83 9.85 -6.76
N LYS A 146 5.08 9.80 -5.65
CA LYS A 146 5.33 10.66 -4.48
C LYS A 146 6.61 10.27 -3.75
N VAL A 147 7.00 9.00 -3.76
CA VAL A 147 8.27 8.55 -3.16
C VAL A 147 9.45 9.24 -3.83
N TRP A 148 9.36 9.46 -5.14
CA TRP A 148 10.40 10.08 -5.94
C TRP A 148 10.33 11.60 -5.98
N GLY A 149 9.29 12.22 -5.41
CA GLY A 149 9.03 13.65 -5.60
C GLY A 149 8.73 14.01 -7.06
N THR A 150 8.17 13.10 -7.85
CA THR A 150 7.84 13.32 -9.27
C THR A 150 6.36 13.62 -9.46
N ALA A 151 6.03 14.18 -10.62
CA ALA A 151 4.63 14.33 -11.01
C ALA A 151 3.97 12.95 -11.20
N ASP A 152 2.64 12.91 -11.07
CA ASP A 152 1.88 11.67 -11.18
C ASP A 152 2.19 10.99 -12.53
N GLY A 153 2.67 9.73 -12.47
CA GLY A 153 3.04 8.95 -13.65
C GLY A 153 4.48 9.06 -14.13
N GLU A 154 5.27 9.97 -13.56
CA GLU A 154 6.67 10.13 -13.93
C GLU A 154 7.57 9.28 -13.02
N THR A 155 8.54 8.61 -13.63
CA THR A 155 9.64 7.95 -12.90
C THR A 155 10.84 8.88 -12.81
N PRO A 156 11.62 8.84 -11.72
CA PRO A 156 12.84 9.63 -11.61
C PRO A 156 13.83 9.23 -12.70
N ALA A 157 14.79 10.10 -12.99
CA ALA A 157 15.88 9.77 -13.89
C ALA A 157 16.77 8.69 -13.22
N MET A 158 16.67 7.45 -13.69
CA MET A 158 17.40 6.32 -13.10
C MET A 158 18.69 6.00 -13.87
N PRO A 159 19.76 5.53 -13.20
CA PRO A 159 20.98 5.09 -13.87
C PRO A 159 20.76 3.95 -14.87
N SER A 160 19.88 3.01 -14.52
CA SER A 160 19.46 1.91 -15.40
C SER A 160 18.11 1.30 -14.97
N VAL A 161 17.54 0.46 -15.84
CA VAL A 161 16.30 -0.29 -15.56
C VAL A 161 16.53 -1.33 -14.44
N GLU A 162 17.71 -1.93 -14.37
CA GLU A 162 18.06 -2.89 -13.33
C GLU A 162 18.10 -2.23 -11.94
N VAL A 163 18.64 -1.01 -11.84
CA VAL A 163 18.64 -0.24 -10.60
C VAL A 163 17.21 0.10 -10.20
N PHE A 164 16.39 0.55 -11.14
CA PHE A 164 14.97 0.84 -10.88
C PHE A 164 14.21 -0.38 -10.36
N ASN A 165 14.39 -1.54 -10.99
CA ASN A 165 13.74 -2.77 -10.57
C ASN A 165 14.21 -3.22 -9.18
N ARG A 166 15.50 -3.10 -8.85
CA ARG A 166 16.03 -3.45 -7.53
C ARG A 166 15.42 -2.59 -6.42
N VAL A 167 15.36 -1.27 -6.63
CA VAL A 167 14.79 -0.35 -5.64
C VAL A 167 13.29 -0.58 -5.49
N LEU A 168 12.59 -0.78 -6.61
CA LEU A 168 11.17 -1.09 -6.56
C LEU A 168 10.91 -2.38 -5.78
N GLN A 169 11.74 -3.41 -5.99
CA GLN A 169 11.69 -4.66 -5.20
C GLN A 169 11.88 -4.39 -3.70
N LEU A 170 12.90 -3.63 -3.31
CA LEU A 170 13.12 -3.30 -1.90
C LEU A 170 11.92 -2.55 -1.32
N LEU A 171 11.41 -1.56 -2.04
CA LEU A 171 10.26 -0.75 -1.62
C LEU A 171 8.99 -1.59 -1.45
N MET A 172 8.71 -2.50 -2.39
CA MET A 172 7.51 -3.33 -2.36
C MET A 172 7.62 -4.41 -1.27
N ARG A 173 8.79 -5.02 -1.05
CA ARG A 173 9.04 -5.90 0.10
C ARG A 173 8.89 -5.18 1.42
N HIS A 174 9.38 -3.94 1.52
CA HIS A 174 9.22 -3.13 2.73
C HIS A 174 7.73 -2.87 3.01
N TYR A 175 6.98 -2.44 2.00
CA TYR A 175 5.53 -2.26 2.10
C TYR A 175 4.80 -3.55 2.50
N ASN A 176 5.10 -4.67 1.84
CA ASN A 176 4.51 -5.98 2.15
C ASN A 176 4.89 -6.46 3.57
N GLY A 177 6.09 -6.14 4.04
CA GLY A 177 6.57 -6.37 5.40
C GLY A 177 5.73 -5.61 6.43
N ILE A 178 5.48 -4.32 6.19
CA ILE A 178 4.60 -3.49 7.03
C ILE A 178 3.20 -4.09 7.09
N VAL A 179 2.59 -4.38 5.93
CA VAL A 179 1.26 -5.00 5.84
C VAL A 179 1.19 -6.33 6.61
N SER A 180 2.21 -7.18 6.42
CA SER A 180 2.33 -8.47 7.13
C SER A 180 2.48 -8.28 8.64
N GLY A 181 3.22 -7.26 9.08
CA GLY A 181 3.42 -6.95 10.50
C GLY A 181 2.12 -6.58 11.20
N TYR A 182 1.24 -5.81 10.54
CA TYR A 182 -0.10 -5.51 11.06
C TYR A 182 -1.04 -6.72 11.08
N ALA A 183 -0.86 -7.65 10.14
CA ALA A 183 -1.62 -8.89 10.04
C ALA A 183 -1.24 -9.93 11.11
N ALA A 184 0.01 -9.90 11.57
CA ALA A 184 0.58 -10.86 12.51
C ALA A 184 -0.18 -10.92 13.86
N GLN A 185 -0.04 -12.06 14.54
CA GLN A 185 -0.69 -12.33 15.83
C GLN A 185 0.34 -12.86 16.85
N PRO A 186 0.83 -12.01 17.79
CA PRO A 186 0.52 -10.58 17.95
C PRO A 186 1.07 -9.72 16.80
N PRO A 187 0.55 -8.50 16.59
CA PRO A 187 1.11 -7.58 15.58
C PRO A 187 2.59 -7.28 15.86
N GLU A 188 3.39 -7.22 14.81
CA GLU A 188 4.82 -6.94 14.84
C GLU A 188 5.08 -5.64 14.06
N LEU A 189 5.23 -4.53 14.79
CA LEU A 189 5.52 -3.22 14.21
C LEU A 189 7.01 -2.92 14.32
N CYS A 190 7.57 -2.35 13.27
CA CYS A 190 8.94 -1.85 13.27
C CYS A 190 9.01 -0.54 12.48
N PRO A 191 8.45 0.57 13.00
CA PRO A 191 8.62 1.87 12.38
C PRO A 191 10.10 2.24 12.30
N VAL A 192 10.52 2.82 11.18
CA VAL A 192 11.92 3.16 10.91
C VAL A 192 12.13 4.67 11.03
N TRP A 193 12.83 5.10 12.06
CA TRP A 193 13.25 6.50 12.22
C TRP A 193 14.63 6.60 12.87
N GLY A 194 15.27 7.76 12.70
CA GLY A 194 16.60 8.03 13.22
C GLY A 194 16.63 8.32 14.72
N VAL A 195 17.84 8.33 15.27
CA VAL A 195 18.13 8.81 16.61
C VAL A 195 18.92 10.11 16.51
N ARG A 196 18.46 11.14 17.22
CA ARG A 196 19.16 12.42 17.34
C ARG A 196 20.02 12.44 18.60
N THR A 197 21.33 12.59 18.41
CA THR A 197 22.28 12.79 19.51
C THR A 197 22.41 14.27 19.88
N THR A 198 22.26 14.58 21.16
CA THR A 198 22.45 15.93 21.72
C THR A 198 23.35 15.87 22.95
N ASP A 199 23.79 17.03 23.45
CA ASP A 199 24.57 17.11 24.71
C ASP A 199 23.84 16.49 25.91
N SER A 200 22.51 16.41 25.83
CA SER A 200 21.64 15.85 26.88
C SER A 200 21.32 14.36 26.71
N GLY A 201 21.76 13.72 25.63
CA GLY A 201 21.50 12.31 25.35
C GLY A 201 21.04 12.04 23.93
N GLU A 202 20.69 10.77 23.68
CA GLU A 202 20.15 10.26 22.42
C GLU A 202 18.63 10.14 22.54
N PHE A 203 17.91 10.58 21.50
CA PHE A 203 16.46 10.66 21.47
C PHE A 203 15.93 10.17 20.12
N ASP A 204 14.85 9.40 20.13
CA ASP A 204 14.15 9.03 18.90
C ASP A 204 13.65 10.28 18.16
N ASP A 205 13.85 10.30 16.85
CA ASP A 205 13.50 11.42 15.98
C ASP A 205 12.53 10.98 14.89
N ALA A 206 11.24 10.90 15.25
CA ALA A 206 10.17 10.48 14.36
C ALA A 206 9.54 11.65 13.56
N GLU A 207 10.20 12.80 13.45
CA GLU A 207 9.65 13.99 12.77
C GLU A 207 9.39 13.73 11.27
N MET A 208 10.40 13.27 10.54
CA MET A 208 10.29 12.95 9.12
C MET A 208 9.37 11.75 8.87
N TRP A 209 9.40 10.77 9.76
CA TRP A 209 8.45 9.66 9.73
C TRP A 209 7.00 10.13 9.87
N ALA A 210 6.71 11.00 10.84
CA ALA A 210 5.37 11.53 11.07
C ALA A 210 4.93 12.43 9.90
N TYR A 211 5.86 13.18 9.30
CA TYR A 211 5.62 13.93 8.07
C TYR A 211 5.21 12.99 6.92
N GLY A 212 5.96 11.92 6.70
CA GLY A 212 5.64 10.88 5.71
C GLY A 212 4.26 10.26 5.92
N PHE A 213 3.91 9.92 7.16
CA PHE A 213 2.57 9.42 7.48
C PHE A 213 1.49 10.43 7.10
N SER A 214 1.72 11.70 7.41
CA SER A 214 0.79 12.79 7.08
C SER A 214 0.66 12.99 5.56
N GLU A 215 1.73 12.80 4.78
CA GLU A 215 1.69 12.77 3.32
C GLU A 215 0.82 11.61 2.81
N GLY A 216 0.91 10.43 3.43
CA GLY A 216 0.09 9.27 3.07
C GLY A 216 -1.40 9.50 3.35
N VAL A 217 -1.72 10.19 4.45
CA VAL A 217 -3.08 10.67 4.74
C VAL A 217 -3.56 11.67 3.66
N ARG A 218 -2.65 12.53 3.17
CA ARG A 218 -2.95 13.54 2.15
C ARG A 218 -3.20 12.97 0.75
N LEU A 219 -2.89 11.71 0.48
CA LEU A 219 -3.26 11.04 -0.77
C LEU A 219 -4.78 10.99 -0.98
N ASN A 220 -5.54 10.74 0.10
CA ASN A 220 -6.99 10.83 0.06
C ASN A 220 -7.56 11.43 1.36
N PRO A 221 -7.48 12.77 1.53
CA PRO A 221 -7.89 13.43 2.77
C PRO A 221 -9.36 13.17 3.10
N SER A 222 -10.19 13.00 2.07
CA SER A 222 -11.63 12.78 2.22
C SER A 222 -11.95 11.44 2.87
N ALA A 223 -11.19 10.40 2.55
CA ALA A 223 -11.37 9.07 3.12
C ALA A 223 -10.98 9.03 4.61
N TRP A 224 -9.99 9.82 5.02
CA TRP A 224 -9.52 9.90 6.42
C TRP A 224 -10.42 10.73 7.35
N GLN A 225 -11.35 11.53 6.81
CA GLN A 225 -12.21 12.43 7.60
C GLN A 225 -12.97 11.74 8.72
N ALA A 226 -13.40 10.49 8.54
CA ALA A 226 -14.17 9.78 9.56
C ALA A 226 -13.34 9.54 10.84
N LEU A 227 -12.04 9.26 10.70
CA LEU A 227 -11.12 9.14 11.83
C LEU A 227 -10.76 10.52 12.39
N LEU A 228 -10.44 11.48 11.52
CA LEU A 228 -9.99 12.81 11.93
C LEU A 228 -11.08 13.66 12.60
N HIS A 229 -12.36 13.31 12.43
CA HIS A 229 -13.48 13.92 13.15
C HIS A 229 -13.93 13.12 14.39
N ASP A 230 -13.43 11.90 14.59
CA ASP A 230 -13.70 11.12 15.79
C ASP A 230 -12.79 11.59 16.94
N PRO A 231 -13.31 11.84 18.15
CA PRO A 231 -12.47 12.32 19.26
C PRO A 231 -11.33 11.37 19.65
N GLU A 232 -11.53 10.05 19.56
CA GLU A 232 -10.45 9.09 19.82
C GLU A 232 -9.51 9.01 18.61
N GLY A 233 -10.04 9.07 17.39
CA GLY A 233 -9.24 9.20 16.17
C GLY A 233 -8.29 10.40 16.20
N GLN A 234 -8.78 11.58 16.61
CA GLN A 234 -7.98 12.78 16.84
C GLN A 234 -6.88 12.55 17.87
N ARG A 235 -7.18 11.81 18.95
CA ARG A 235 -6.22 11.50 19.99
C ARG A 235 -5.10 10.59 19.49
N TRP A 236 -5.43 9.57 18.70
CA TRP A 236 -4.43 8.67 18.11
C TRP A 236 -3.60 9.37 17.04
N TYR A 237 -4.20 10.24 16.24
CA TYR A 237 -3.46 10.99 15.21
C TYR A 237 -2.59 12.11 15.80
N ARG A 238 -2.88 12.57 17.02
CA ARG A 238 -2.21 13.72 17.65
C ARG A 238 -0.68 13.66 17.68
N PRO A 239 -0.01 12.58 18.14
CA PRO A 239 1.46 12.53 18.12
C PRO A 239 2.04 12.67 16.71
N ILE A 240 1.38 12.07 15.71
CA ILE A 240 1.77 12.15 14.31
C ILE A 240 1.62 13.59 13.80
N GLY A 241 0.44 14.20 13.99
CA GLY A 241 0.19 15.57 13.55
C GLY A 241 1.09 16.60 14.24
N LEU A 242 1.38 16.44 15.54
CA LEU A 242 2.29 17.33 16.25
C LEU A 242 3.73 17.30 15.73
N LEU A 243 4.20 16.12 15.34
CA LEU A 243 5.57 15.93 14.85
C LEU A 243 5.70 16.25 13.36
N GLY A 244 4.70 15.88 12.54
CA GLY A 244 4.82 15.85 11.08
C GLY A 244 4.04 16.91 10.30
N GLU A 245 3.16 17.69 10.93
CA GLU A 245 2.38 18.73 10.22
C GLU A 245 2.73 20.14 10.68
N ASP A 246 2.73 21.08 9.74
CA ASP A 246 2.83 22.50 10.07
C ASP A 246 1.52 23.04 10.65
N ALA A 247 1.62 23.80 11.75
CA ALA A 247 0.50 24.48 12.39
C ALA A 247 -0.68 23.56 12.74
N PHE A 248 -0.38 22.31 13.14
CA PHE A 248 -1.34 21.29 13.53
C PHE A 248 -2.25 21.76 14.69
N SER A 249 -1.67 22.43 15.68
CA SER A 249 -2.40 22.92 16.85
C SER A 249 -1.73 24.16 17.46
N THR A 250 -2.49 24.93 18.24
CA THR A 250 -1.98 26.17 18.86
C THR A 250 -0.90 25.94 19.91
N ASP A 251 -0.85 24.75 20.49
CA ASP A 251 0.11 24.33 21.50
C ASP A 251 1.28 23.50 20.93
N GLN A 252 1.34 23.32 19.60
CA GLN A 252 2.35 22.48 18.95
C GLN A 252 3.78 22.87 19.33
N ASP A 253 4.17 24.13 19.11
CA ASP A 253 5.53 24.61 19.39
C ASP A 253 5.95 24.33 20.84
N ALA A 254 5.03 24.53 21.79
CA ALA A 254 5.30 24.30 23.22
C ALA A 254 5.45 22.81 23.56
N LEU A 255 4.84 21.92 22.76
CA LEU A 255 4.85 20.48 22.96
C LEU A 255 5.93 19.76 22.16
N THR A 256 6.58 20.44 21.21
CA THR A 256 7.67 19.87 20.39
C THR A 256 8.97 20.68 20.49
N GLU A 257 9.11 21.53 21.52
CA GLU A 257 10.27 22.42 21.70
C GLU A 257 11.57 21.64 21.91
N THR A 258 11.55 20.56 22.68
CA THR A 258 12.76 19.81 23.07
C THR A 258 12.81 18.40 22.47
N PRO A 259 14.02 17.84 22.25
CA PRO A 259 14.18 16.45 21.80
C PRO A 259 13.46 15.44 22.69
N ALA A 260 13.48 15.66 24.01
CA ALA A 260 12.80 14.77 24.97
C ALA A 260 11.27 14.79 24.82
N GLN A 261 10.68 15.95 24.51
CA GLN A 261 9.24 16.03 24.24
C GLN A 261 8.87 15.34 22.93
N ARG A 262 9.69 15.50 21.87
CA ARG A 262 9.50 14.83 20.59
C ARG A 262 9.60 13.31 20.72
N ALA A 263 10.62 12.81 21.43
CA ALA A 263 10.77 11.39 21.72
C ALA A 263 9.60 10.83 22.54
N ALA A 264 9.04 11.62 23.47
CA ALA A 264 7.86 11.20 24.21
C ALA A 264 6.63 11.02 23.29
N LEU A 265 6.46 11.89 22.29
CA LEU A 265 5.42 11.74 21.26
C LEU A 265 5.70 10.54 20.35
N ALA A 266 6.96 10.33 19.95
CA ALA A 266 7.38 9.18 19.14
C ALA A 266 7.02 7.84 19.83
N ALA A 267 7.23 7.75 21.14
CA ALA A 267 6.86 6.57 21.94
C ALA A 267 5.34 6.28 21.96
N GLU A 268 4.48 7.23 21.58
CA GLU A 268 3.03 7.03 21.47
C GLU A 268 2.60 6.51 20.08
N ILE A 269 3.47 6.61 19.06
CA ILE A 269 3.14 6.35 17.65
C ILE A 269 2.70 4.90 17.44
N GLU A 270 3.48 3.90 17.87
CA GLU A 270 3.12 2.48 17.65
C GLU A 270 1.74 2.14 18.19
N SER A 271 1.44 2.60 19.41
CA SER A 271 0.13 2.38 20.02
C SER A 271 -0.99 3.07 19.23
N SER A 272 -0.71 4.23 18.65
CA SER A 272 -1.65 4.98 17.81
C SER A 272 -1.90 4.27 16.49
N LEU A 273 -0.87 3.71 15.88
CA LEU A 273 -0.95 2.94 14.64
C LEU A 273 -1.85 1.72 14.78
N LEU A 274 -1.69 0.95 15.86
CA LEU A 274 -2.56 -0.19 16.14
C LEU A 274 -4.03 0.22 16.29
N ARG A 275 -4.30 1.40 16.87
CA ARG A 275 -5.67 1.92 17.03
C ARG A 275 -6.26 2.41 15.72
N ILE A 276 -5.48 3.14 14.93
CA ILE A 276 -5.86 3.60 13.58
C ILE A 276 -6.15 2.38 12.68
N HIS A 277 -5.27 1.38 12.67
CA HIS A 277 -5.47 0.15 11.91
C HIS A 277 -6.76 -0.57 12.34
N ALA A 278 -6.97 -0.75 13.64
CA ALA A 278 -8.17 -1.39 14.17
C ALA A 278 -9.46 -0.62 13.85
N PHE A 279 -9.40 0.72 13.75
CA PHE A 279 -10.53 1.56 13.36
C PHE A 279 -10.94 1.32 11.90
N TRP A 280 -9.97 1.20 11.00
CA TRP A 280 -10.23 1.02 9.57
C TRP A 280 -10.50 -0.42 9.14
N LEU A 281 -10.04 -1.41 9.92
CA LEU A 281 -10.18 -2.82 9.56
C LEU A 281 -11.62 -3.25 9.20
N PRO A 282 -12.69 -2.89 9.96
CA PRO A 282 -14.06 -3.24 9.58
C PRO A 282 -14.53 -2.54 8.30
N VAL A 283 -14.04 -1.32 8.04
CA VAL A 283 -14.37 -0.56 6.83
C VAL A 283 -13.75 -1.23 5.61
N ARG A 284 -12.46 -1.59 5.69
CA ARG A 284 -11.76 -2.35 4.64
C ARG A 284 -12.46 -3.66 4.34
N GLN A 285 -12.74 -4.46 5.36
CA GLN A 285 -13.45 -5.73 5.20
C GLN A 285 -14.79 -5.55 4.45
N ALA A 286 -15.58 -4.53 4.83
CA ALA A 286 -16.84 -4.25 4.16
C ALA A 286 -16.68 -3.77 2.70
N ILE A 287 -15.63 -3.02 2.38
CA ILE A 287 -15.30 -2.62 0.99
C ILE A 287 -14.94 -3.87 0.18
N ASN A 288 -14.05 -4.70 0.71
CA ASN A 288 -13.52 -5.88 0.04
C ASN A 288 -14.63 -6.93 -0.20
N GLU A 289 -15.50 -7.16 0.79
CA GLU A 289 -16.70 -7.99 0.63
C GLU A 289 -17.61 -7.51 -0.51
N ARG A 290 -17.82 -6.19 -0.62
CA ARG A 290 -18.64 -5.61 -1.70
C ARG A 290 -17.97 -5.76 -3.06
N GLN A 291 -16.67 -5.51 -3.15
CA GLN A 291 -15.91 -5.66 -4.39
C GLN A 291 -15.87 -7.13 -4.84
N ARG A 292 -15.62 -8.07 -3.92
CA ARG A 292 -15.72 -9.51 -4.17
C ARG A 292 -17.11 -9.89 -4.66
N ALA A 293 -18.18 -9.42 -4.01
CA ALA A 293 -19.55 -9.68 -4.46
C ALA A 293 -19.83 -9.12 -5.87
N GLN A 294 -19.25 -7.97 -6.23
CA GLN A 294 -19.35 -7.41 -7.57
C GLN A 294 -18.56 -8.24 -8.60
N ARG A 295 -17.33 -8.66 -8.29
CA ARG A 295 -16.49 -9.53 -9.13
C ARG A 295 -17.13 -10.90 -9.35
N MET A 296 -17.75 -11.47 -8.32
CA MET A 296 -18.50 -12.73 -8.35
C MET A 296 -19.88 -12.61 -9.02
N SER A 297 -20.40 -11.39 -9.20
CA SER A 297 -21.59 -11.19 -10.01
C SER A 297 -21.25 -11.56 -11.45
N THR A 298 -22.04 -12.45 -12.05
CA THR A 298 -21.85 -12.87 -13.43
C THR A 298 -21.86 -11.62 -14.30
N LYS A 299 -20.68 -11.23 -14.83
CA LYS A 299 -20.58 -10.20 -15.88
C LYS A 299 -21.49 -10.66 -17.00
N VAL A 300 -22.69 -10.07 -17.07
CA VAL A 300 -23.70 -10.48 -18.05
C VAL A 300 -23.06 -10.34 -19.42
N GLY A 301 -22.84 -11.49 -20.05
CA GLY A 301 -22.14 -11.53 -21.32
C GLY A 301 -22.85 -10.62 -22.31
N ARG A 302 -22.10 -9.93 -23.18
CA ARG A 302 -22.65 -9.01 -24.19
C ARG A 302 -23.82 -9.65 -25.00
N ASN A 303 -23.83 -10.98 -25.12
CA ASN A 303 -24.86 -11.76 -25.79
C ASN A 303 -25.86 -12.51 -24.88
N GLU A 304 -25.73 -12.44 -23.56
CA GLU A 304 -26.61 -13.09 -22.58
C GLU A 304 -27.92 -12.32 -22.36
N PRO A 305 -28.97 -12.96 -21.82
CA PRO A 305 -30.21 -12.30 -21.45
C PRO A 305 -29.98 -11.11 -20.50
N CYS A 306 -30.56 -9.97 -20.81
CA CYS A 306 -30.39 -8.74 -20.05
C CYS A 306 -31.11 -8.84 -18.68
N PRO A 307 -30.45 -8.50 -17.56
CA PRO A 307 -30.97 -8.70 -16.21
C PRO A 307 -32.17 -7.79 -15.87
N CYS A 308 -32.48 -6.78 -16.68
CA CYS A 308 -33.65 -5.93 -16.51
C CYS A 308 -35.00 -6.61 -16.85
N GLY A 309 -34.99 -7.91 -17.18
CA GLY A 309 -36.19 -8.67 -17.51
C GLY A 309 -36.76 -8.42 -18.91
N SER A 310 -36.04 -7.69 -19.78
CA SER A 310 -36.51 -7.36 -21.14
C SER A 310 -36.53 -8.54 -22.12
N GLY A 311 -35.89 -9.67 -21.76
CA GLY A 311 -35.71 -10.83 -22.64
C GLY A 311 -34.76 -10.60 -23.82
N LYS A 312 -34.16 -9.41 -23.96
CA LYS A 312 -33.18 -9.08 -25.01
C LYS A 312 -31.76 -9.43 -24.58
N LYS A 313 -30.84 -9.59 -25.53
CA LYS A 313 -29.39 -9.68 -25.24
C LYS A 313 -28.91 -8.38 -24.60
N PHE A 314 -28.01 -8.43 -23.62
CA PHE A 314 -27.50 -7.26 -22.89
C PHE A 314 -27.04 -6.10 -23.79
N LYS A 315 -26.29 -6.38 -24.86
CA LYS A 315 -25.84 -5.39 -25.86
C LYS A 315 -26.93 -4.68 -26.67
N LYS A 316 -28.14 -5.23 -26.68
CA LYS A 316 -29.31 -4.68 -27.37
C LYS A 316 -30.31 -4.08 -26.39
N CYS A 317 -29.92 -3.91 -25.13
CA CYS A 317 -30.75 -3.38 -24.06
C CYS A 317 -29.90 -2.43 -23.19
N CYS A 318 -29.66 -2.77 -21.92
CA CYS A 318 -28.97 -1.89 -20.97
C CYS A 318 -27.50 -1.64 -21.32
N GLY A 319 -26.84 -2.53 -22.07
CA GLY A 319 -25.48 -2.36 -22.57
C GLY A 319 -25.40 -1.94 -24.04
N GLY A 320 -26.50 -1.44 -24.61
CA GLY A 320 -26.50 -0.84 -25.95
C GLY A 320 -26.07 0.63 -25.89
N PRO A 321 -25.48 1.19 -26.96
CA PRO A 321 -25.24 2.63 -27.01
C PRO A 321 -26.59 3.35 -26.88
N LEU A 322 -26.78 4.09 -25.79
CA LEU A 322 -27.89 5.02 -25.66
C LEU A 322 -27.84 5.93 -26.88
N ALA A 323 -28.84 5.84 -27.75
CA ALA A 323 -29.02 6.81 -28.81
C ALA A 323 -29.32 8.14 -28.15
N LEU A 324 -28.27 8.94 -27.93
CA LEU A 324 -28.36 10.37 -27.72
C LEU A 324 -29.01 10.94 -28.98
N HIS A 325 -30.32 11.17 -28.90
CA HIS A 325 -31.07 12.03 -29.79
C HIS A 325 -31.48 13.27 -28.99
#